data_AF-A0A426VEI3-F1
#
_entry.id   AF-A0A426VEI3-F1
#
_cell.length_a   1.000
_cell.length_b   1.000
_cell.length_c   1.000
_cell.angle_alpha   90.00
_cell.angle_beta   90.00
_cell.angle_gamma   90.00
#
_symmetry.space_group_name_H-M   'P 1'
#
loop_
_entity.id
_entity.type
_entity.pdbx_description
1 polymer ?
#
loop_
_entity_poly.entity_id
_entity_poly.type
_entity_poly.pdbx_seq_one_letter_code
_entity_poly.pdbx_strand_id
1 'polypeptide(L)'
;MKLQLLHVTCAQCGRDSHVGVMPEGIHGQFVLRSTDSLDEAFLDTATDPTYEEVDALLNRSRRMIGKDDWFRAHALQRTYGETACDPDSTGSFFRIGKLPNCPLCGHASLHSWKALSPPAFIDREIAPVSHRAWLALSEAQKEFRVDDVLEDNGF
;
A
#
# COMPACT_ATOMS: atom_id res chain seq x y z
N MET A 1 -4.23 14.67 -7.41
CA MET A 1 -3.41 14.85 -6.19
C MET A 1 -1.98 15.23 -6.56
N LYS A 2 -1.24 15.91 -5.67
CA LYS A 2 0.13 16.38 -5.93
C LYS A 2 1.16 15.42 -5.35
N LEU A 3 2.02 14.88 -6.20
CA LEU A 3 3.05 13.90 -5.84
C LEU A 3 4.44 14.51 -5.97
N GLN A 4 5.34 14.14 -5.08
CA GLN A 4 6.75 14.50 -5.18
C GLN A 4 7.46 13.55 -6.15
N LEU A 5 8.30 14.10 -7.02
CA LEU A 5 9.12 13.31 -7.93
C LEU A 5 10.39 12.81 -7.24
N LEU A 6 10.63 11.51 -7.34
CA LEU A 6 11.93 10.91 -7.06
C LEU A 6 12.65 10.60 -8.37
N HIS A 7 13.96 10.82 -8.38
CA HIS A 7 14.85 10.20 -9.36
C HIS A 7 15.14 8.77 -8.93
N VAL A 8 14.93 7.81 -9.82
CA VAL A 8 15.15 6.39 -9.55
C VAL A 8 15.99 5.74 -10.63
N THR A 9 16.86 4.82 -10.23
CA THR A 9 17.63 3.96 -11.12
C THR A 9 17.16 2.53 -10.95
N CYS A 10 16.71 1.89 -12.03
CA CYS A 10 16.24 0.51 -11.98
C CYS A 10 17.40 -0.48 -11.79
N ALA A 11 17.24 -1.46 -10.88
CA ALA A 11 18.25 -2.50 -10.67
C ALA A 11 18.35 -3.50 -11.84
N GLN A 12 17.28 -3.65 -12.63
CA GLN A 12 17.24 -4.61 -13.74
C GLN A 12 17.74 -4.03 -15.06
N CYS A 13 17.17 -2.91 -15.50
CA CYS A 13 17.52 -2.33 -16.81
C CYS A 13 18.59 -1.23 -16.72
N GLY A 14 18.98 -0.82 -15.51
CA GLY A 14 19.99 0.22 -15.27
C GLY A 14 19.59 1.63 -15.73
N ARG A 15 18.35 1.83 -16.19
CA ARG A 15 17.88 3.12 -16.70
C ARG A 15 17.36 4.01 -15.57
N ASP A 16 17.62 5.29 -15.74
CA ASP A 16 17.09 6.34 -14.90
C ASP A 16 15.69 6.76 -15.34
N SER A 17 14.85 7.11 -14.36
CA SER A 17 13.51 7.66 -14.58
C SER A 17 13.08 8.52 -13.40
N HIS A 18 11.94 9.20 -13.55
CA HIS A 18 11.24 9.84 -12.46
C HIS A 18 9.95 9.09 -12.13
N VAL A 19 9.61 9.06 -10.84
CA VAL A 19 8.38 8.43 -10.33
C VAL A 19 7.74 9.32 -9.27
N GLY A 20 6.42 9.36 -9.24
CA GLY A 20 5.65 10.11 -8.26
C GLY A 20 5.43 9.32 -6.97
N VAL A 21 5.72 9.94 -5.82
CA VAL A 21 5.42 9.40 -4.49
C VAL A 21 4.66 10.43 -3.66
N MET A 22 3.99 9.97 -2.60
CA MET A 22 3.44 10.89 -1.62
C MET A 22 4.57 11.73 -1.02
N PRO A 23 4.42 13.07 -0.93
CA PRO A 23 5.39 13.90 -0.25
C PRO A 23 5.60 13.45 1.20
N GLU A 24 6.82 13.64 1.71
CA GLU A 24 7.11 13.38 3.12
C GLU A 24 6.27 14.29 4.04
N GLY A 25 5.91 13.77 5.22
CA GLY A 25 5.14 14.51 6.23
C GLY A 25 3.63 14.54 6.01
N ILE A 26 3.11 13.94 4.95
CA ILE A 26 1.66 13.74 4.78
C ILE A 26 1.24 12.48 5.54
N HIS A 27 0.52 12.66 6.64
CA HIS A 27 0.03 11.56 7.47
C HIS A 27 -1.34 11.07 7.01
N GLY A 28 -1.54 9.76 7.03
CA GLY A 28 -2.83 9.12 6.71
C GLY A 28 -3.19 9.05 5.23
N GLN A 29 -2.32 9.57 4.34
CA GLN A 29 -2.55 9.49 2.90
C GLN A 29 -1.46 8.67 2.21
N PHE A 30 -1.88 7.68 1.44
CA PHE A 30 -0.98 6.72 0.83
C PHE A 30 -1.31 6.53 -0.65
N VAL A 31 -0.26 6.39 -1.46
CA VAL A 31 -0.36 5.76 -2.79
C VAL A 31 0.04 4.31 -2.61
N LEU A 32 -0.96 3.44 -2.65
CA LEU A 32 -0.79 2.00 -2.65
C LEU A 32 -0.35 1.55 -4.04
N ARG A 33 0.51 0.55 -4.09
CA ARG A 33 1.05 0.04 -5.36
C ARG A 33 0.90 -1.47 -5.46
N SER A 34 0.53 -1.94 -6.64
CA SER A 34 0.41 -3.38 -6.91
C SER A 34 1.73 -4.12 -6.68
N THR A 35 1.65 -5.38 -6.27
CA THR A 35 2.81 -6.27 -6.21
C THR A 35 3.37 -6.59 -7.60
N ASP A 36 2.53 -6.74 -8.62
CA ASP A 36 2.90 -7.35 -9.89
C ASP A 36 2.62 -6.48 -11.13
N SER A 37 1.85 -5.41 -10.99
CA SER A 37 1.56 -4.47 -12.08
C SER A 37 2.08 -3.05 -11.79
N LEU A 38 1.79 -2.12 -12.70
CA LEU A 38 2.05 -0.68 -12.50
C LEU A 38 0.83 0.06 -11.90
N ASP A 39 -0.22 -0.66 -11.53
CA ASP A 39 -1.44 -0.07 -10.99
C ASP A 39 -1.17 0.55 -9.61
N GLU A 40 -1.86 1.67 -9.37
CA GLU A 40 -1.78 2.45 -8.16
C GLU A 40 -3.19 2.82 -7.70
N ALA A 41 -3.38 2.85 -6.38
CA ALA A 41 -4.63 3.26 -5.76
C ALA A 41 -4.35 4.24 -4.62
N PHE A 42 -5.28 5.16 -4.38
CA PHE A 42 -5.17 6.17 -3.34
C PHE A 42 -5.96 5.75 -2.10
N LEU A 43 -5.34 5.86 -0.93
CA LEU A 43 -5.98 5.64 0.37
C LEU A 43 -5.83 6.91 1.21
N ASP A 44 -6.95 7.37 1.78
CA ASP A 44 -6.99 8.36 2.85
C ASP A 44 -7.61 7.73 4.10
N THR A 45 -6.77 7.33 5.05
CA THR A 45 -7.17 6.60 6.26
C THR A 45 -8.07 7.41 7.18
N ALA A 46 -8.13 8.73 7.05
CA ALA A 46 -9.02 9.56 7.84
C ALA A 46 -10.47 9.53 7.32
N THR A 47 -10.65 9.15 6.06
CA THR A 47 -11.97 9.13 5.39
C THR A 47 -12.41 7.72 4.98
N ASP A 48 -11.52 6.74 5.07
CA ASP A 48 -11.79 5.36 4.72
C ASP A 48 -12.27 4.55 5.95
N PRO A 49 -13.58 4.23 6.05
CA PRO A 49 -14.10 3.48 7.19
C PRO A 49 -13.62 2.02 7.21
N THR A 50 -13.17 1.48 6.08
CA THR A 50 -12.64 0.12 6.00
C THR A 50 -11.26 0.04 6.68
N TYR A 51 -10.47 1.10 6.63
CA TYR A 51 -9.19 1.17 7.35
C TYR A 51 -9.35 1.03 8.86
N GLU A 52 -10.27 1.78 9.46
CA GLU A 52 -10.58 1.67 10.90
C GLU A 52 -11.17 0.31 11.26
N GLU A 53 -12.05 -0.24 10.42
CA GLU A 53 -12.62 -1.57 10.63
C GLU A 53 -11.55 -2.67 10.65
N VAL A 54 -10.62 -2.65 9.69
CA VAL A 54 -9.52 -3.63 9.62
C VAL A 54 -8.57 -3.48 10.80
N ASP A 55 -8.24 -2.25 11.21
CA ASP A 55 -7.41 -2.02 12.41
C ASP A 55 -8.06 -2.60 13.66
N ALA A 56 -9.36 -2.36 13.85
CA ALA A 56 -10.11 -2.91 14.98
C ALA A 56 -10.08 -4.45 14.98
N LEU A 57 -10.32 -5.09 13.82
CA LEU A 57 -10.28 -6.55 13.69
C LEU A 57 -8.88 -7.12 13.93
N LEU A 58 -7.86 -6.51 13.35
CA LEU A 58 -6.45 -6.90 13.52
C LEU A 58 -6.06 -6.85 15.00
N ASN A 59 -6.46 -5.81 15.72
CA ASN A 59 -6.19 -5.68 17.16
C ASN A 59 -6.91 -6.72 18.03
N ARG A 60 -7.99 -7.33 17.54
CA ARG A 60 -8.67 -8.46 18.20
C ARG A 60 -8.06 -9.82 17.88
N SER A 61 -7.24 -9.91 16.82
CA SER A 61 -6.60 -11.16 16.42
C SER A 61 -5.72 -11.73 17.55
N ARG A 62 -5.77 -13.05 17.71
CA ARG A 62 -4.88 -13.76 18.65
C ARG A 62 -3.41 -13.56 18.31
N ARG A 63 -3.07 -13.31 17.04
CA ARG A 63 -1.72 -13.05 16.56
C ARG A 63 -1.14 -11.73 17.08
N MET A 64 -2.01 -10.79 17.46
CA MET A 64 -1.62 -9.47 17.97
C MET A 64 -1.56 -9.38 19.50
N ILE A 65 -1.90 -10.44 20.21
CA ILE A 65 -1.82 -10.49 21.69
C ILE A 65 -0.36 -10.30 22.12
N GLY A 66 -0.12 -9.34 23.02
CA GLY A 66 1.22 -9.03 23.55
C GLY A 66 2.13 -8.27 22.60
N LYS A 67 1.69 -7.95 21.38
CA LYS A 67 2.40 -7.07 20.46
C LYS A 67 2.15 -5.60 20.82
N ASP A 68 3.18 -4.77 20.69
CA ASP A 68 3.07 -3.33 20.89
C ASP A 68 2.40 -2.61 19.71
N ASP A 69 2.10 -1.33 19.92
CA ASP A 69 1.39 -0.49 18.93
C ASP A 69 2.20 -0.33 17.64
N TRP A 70 3.53 -0.29 17.73
CA TRP A 70 4.39 -0.18 16.55
C TRP A 70 4.27 -1.43 15.68
N PHE A 71 4.32 -2.62 16.28
CA PHE A 71 4.19 -3.88 15.57
C PHE A 71 2.80 -4.04 14.94
N ARG A 72 1.74 -3.63 15.65
CA ARG A 72 0.36 -3.65 15.12
C ARG A 72 0.19 -2.70 13.94
N ALA A 73 0.71 -1.48 14.05
CA ALA A 73 0.71 -0.52 12.94
C ALA A 73 1.52 -1.03 11.74
N HIS A 74 2.66 -1.70 11.99
CA HIS A 74 3.44 -2.34 10.94
C HIS A 74 2.66 -3.47 10.26
N ALA A 75 1.99 -4.32 11.03
CA ALA A 75 1.16 -5.41 10.50
C ALA A 75 0.02 -4.85 9.64
N LEU A 76 -0.73 -3.89 10.15
CA LEU A 76 -1.81 -3.22 9.44
C LEU A 76 -1.33 -2.63 8.10
N GLN A 77 -0.25 -1.83 8.12
CA GLN A 77 0.25 -1.24 6.88
C GLN A 77 0.69 -2.29 5.85
N ARG A 78 1.27 -3.40 6.32
CA ARG A 78 1.76 -4.46 5.44
C ARG A 78 0.64 -5.27 4.80
N THR A 79 -0.45 -5.50 5.53
CA THR A 79 -1.52 -6.42 5.12
C THR A 79 -2.78 -5.73 4.60
N TYR A 80 -3.04 -4.47 4.95
CA TYR A 80 -4.32 -3.79 4.66
C TYR A 80 -4.79 -3.93 3.22
N GLY A 81 -3.90 -3.69 2.25
CA GLY A 81 -4.26 -3.77 0.83
C GLY A 81 -4.56 -5.18 0.33
N GLU A 82 -4.04 -6.21 0.99
CA GLU A 82 -4.41 -7.61 0.72
C GLU A 82 -5.69 -8.01 1.45
N THR A 83 -5.88 -7.49 2.66
CA THR A 83 -7.03 -7.80 3.51
C THR A 83 -8.33 -7.26 2.93
N ALA A 84 -8.35 -5.98 2.54
CA ALA A 84 -9.61 -5.28 2.32
C ALA A 84 -9.73 -4.51 1.01
N CYS A 85 -8.64 -4.21 0.29
CA CYS A 85 -8.74 -3.58 -1.02
C CYS A 85 -9.10 -4.61 -2.10
N ASP A 86 -9.92 -4.21 -3.06
CA ASP A 86 -10.11 -4.99 -4.28
C ASP A 86 -8.76 -5.07 -5.04
N PRO A 87 -8.47 -6.22 -5.68
CA PRO A 87 -7.22 -6.42 -6.39
C PRO A 87 -7.11 -5.52 -7.63
N ASP A 88 -5.89 -5.39 -8.13
CA ASP A 88 -5.58 -4.64 -9.34
C ASP A 88 -6.10 -5.32 -10.62
N SER A 89 -5.77 -4.75 -11.78
CA SER A 89 -6.19 -5.27 -13.09
C SER A 89 -5.69 -6.68 -13.41
N THR A 90 -4.68 -7.17 -12.68
CA THR A 90 -4.08 -8.51 -12.83
C THR A 90 -4.51 -9.50 -11.75
N GLY A 91 -5.31 -9.06 -10.77
CA GLY A 91 -5.72 -9.86 -9.62
C GLY A 91 -4.74 -9.78 -8.43
N SER A 92 -3.74 -8.90 -8.49
CA SER A 92 -2.71 -8.74 -7.48
C SER A 92 -3.10 -7.73 -6.40
N PHE A 93 -2.55 -7.91 -5.20
CA PHE A 93 -2.85 -7.04 -4.06
C PHE A 93 -2.04 -5.76 -4.11
N PHE A 94 -2.59 -4.74 -3.45
CA PHE A 94 -1.95 -3.46 -3.24
C PHE A 94 -1.14 -3.44 -1.94
N ARG A 95 -0.02 -2.70 -1.90
CA ARG A 95 0.79 -2.53 -0.69
C ARG A 95 1.02 -1.05 -0.36
N ILE A 96 0.89 -0.72 0.93
CA ILE A 96 1.28 0.57 1.48
C ILE A 96 2.81 0.64 1.58
N GLY A 97 3.39 1.80 1.28
CA GLY A 97 4.83 2.05 1.42
C GLY A 97 5.72 1.40 0.36
N LYS A 98 5.15 0.60 -0.55
CA LYS A 98 5.89 0.03 -1.69
C LYS A 98 6.34 1.15 -2.63
N LEU A 99 7.63 1.21 -2.97
CA LEU A 99 8.15 2.07 -4.04
C LEU A 99 7.62 1.61 -5.42
N PRO A 100 7.43 2.54 -6.37
CA PRO A 100 6.94 2.19 -7.69
C PRO A 100 7.93 1.30 -8.44
N ASN A 101 7.38 0.36 -9.21
CA ASN A 101 8.16 -0.43 -10.16
C ASN A 101 8.78 0.49 -11.23
N CYS A 102 9.83 0.01 -11.89
CA CYS A 102 10.44 0.76 -12.99
C CYS A 102 9.41 1.00 -14.11
N PRO A 103 9.15 2.26 -14.50
CA PRO A 103 8.15 2.56 -15.53
C PRO A 103 8.57 2.10 -16.94
N LEU A 104 9.84 1.71 -17.12
CA LEU A 104 10.39 1.30 -18.41
C LEU A 104 10.39 -0.22 -18.63
N CYS A 105 10.53 -1.01 -17.57
CA CYS A 105 10.62 -2.47 -17.66
C CYS A 105 9.72 -3.23 -16.68
N GLY A 106 8.96 -2.53 -15.84
CA GLY A 106 8.05 -3.12 -14.85
C GLY A 106 8.73 -3.77 -13.63
N HIS A 107 10.07 -3.79 -13.57
CA HIS A 107 10.77 -4.46 -12.49
C HIS A 107 10.66 -3.71 -11.16
N ALA A 108 10.36 -4.44 -10.07
CA ALA A 108 10.09 -3.85 -8.76
C ALA A 108 11.35 -3.37 -8.01
N SER A 109 12.53 -3.91 -8.34
CA SER A 109 13.77 -3.56 -7.63
C SER A 109 14.42 -2.29 -8.19
N LEU A 110 14.71 -1.34 -7.29
CA LEU A 110 15.42 -0.11 -7.58
C LEU A 110 16.83 -0.19 -7.00
N HIS A 111 17.84 0.18 -7.79
CA HIS A 111 19.21 0.27 -7.33
C HIS A 111 19.43 1.52 -6.47
N SER A 112 18.79 2.62 -6.84
CA SER A 112 18.80 3.86 -6.08
C SER A 112 17.50 4.62 -6.26
N TRP A 113 17.14 5.40 -5.24
CA TRP A 113 16.09 6.42 -5.31
C TRP A 113 16.54 7.63 -4.51
N LYS A 114 16.26 8.82 -5.01
CA LYS A 114 16.54 10.08 -4.31
C LYS A 114 15.51 11.14 -4.66
N ALA A 115 15.15 11.98 -3.70
CA ALA A 115 14.39 13.18 -3.98
C ALA A 115 15.18 14.10 -4.91
N LEU A 116 14.47 14.81 -5.78
CA LEU A 116 15.06 15.86 -6.61
C LEU A 116 15.45 17.07 -5.75
N SER A 117 16.55 17.74 -6.11
CA SER A 117 16.98 19.00 -5.51
C SER A 117 17.19 20.04 -6.63
N PRO A 118 16.33 21.06 -6.73
CA PRO A 118 15.18 21.35 -5.85
C PRO A 118 14.04 20.31 -5.98
N PRO A 119 13.16 20.15 -4.97
CA PRO A 119 12.01 19.26 -5.05
C PRO A 119 11.11 19.62 -6.24
N ALA A 120 10.74 18.62 -7.03
CA ALA A 120 9.77 18.77 -8.12
C ALA A 120 8.52 17.94 -7.83
N PHE A 121 7.39 18.38 -8.38
CA PHE A 121 6.09 17.78 -8.14
C PHE A 121 5.33 17.58 -9.44
N ILE A 122 4.44 16.59 -9.46
CA ILE A 122 3.50 16.35 -10.55
C ILE A 122 2.08 16.26 -9.99
N ASP A 123 1.14 16.78 -10.75
CA ASP A 123 -0.28 16.53 -10.51
C ASP A 123 -0.69 15.27 -11.27
N ARG A 124 -1.22 14.30 -10.54
CA ARG A 124 -1.73 13.05 -11.10
C ARG A 124 -3.05 12.70 -10.44
N GLU A 125 -3.99 12.24 -11.25
CA GLU A 125 -5.22 11.64 -10.73
C GLU A 125 -4.96 10.15 -10.49
N ILE A 126 -5.20 9.69 -9.26
CA ILE A 126 -5.12 8.29 -8.87
C ILE A 126 -6.48 7.95 -8.27
N ALA A 127 -7.09 6.86 -8.77
CA ALA A 127 -8.37 6.41 -8.27
C ALA A 127 -8.25 5.99 -6.79
N PRO A 128 -9.27 6.26 -5.95
CA PRO A 128 -9.30 5.74 -4.60
C PRO A 128 -9.36 4.20 -4.60
N VAL A 129 -8.91 3.58 -3.52
CA VAL A 129 -9.12 2.15 -3.27
C VAL A 129 -10.62 1.82 -3.28
N SER A 130 -10.95 0.59 -3.69
CA SER A 130 -12.31 0.05 -3.58
C SER A 130 -12.32 -1.17 -2.66
N HIS A 131 -13.47 -1.42 -2.03
CA HIS A 131 -13.64 -2.44 -1.00
C HIS A 131 -14.83 -3.36 -1.28
N ARG A 132 -15.18 -3.58 -2.56
CA ARG A 132 -16.41 -4.29 -2.93
C ARG A 132 -16.44 -5.70 -2.37
N ALA A 133 -15.34 -6.43 -2.49
CA ALA A 133 -15.23 -7.79 -1.95
C ALA A 133 -15.33 -7.79 -0.42
N TRP A 134 -14.61 -6.89 0.25
CA TRP A 134 -14.62 -6.75 1.70
C TRP A 134 -16.01 -6.42 2.26
N LEU A 135 -16.71 -5.48 1.64
CA LEU A 135 -18.05 -5.04 2.06
C LEU A 135 -19.13 -6.11 1.87
N ALA A 136 -18.86 -7.12 1.03
CA ALA A 136 -19.77 -8.26 0.85
C ALA A 136 -19.59 -9.35 1.92
N LEU A 137 -18.54 -9.29 2.73
CA LEU A 137 -18.27 -10.28 3.78
C LEU A 137 -19.13 -10.04 5.02
N SER A 138 -19.57 -11.14 5.64
CA SER A 138 -20.10 -11.11 7.02
C SER A 138 -18.97 -10.85 8.03
N GLU A 139 -19.33 -10.44 9.25
CA GLU A 139 -18.38 -10.18 10.32
C GLU A 139 -17.45 -11.37 10.60
N ALA A 140 -17.99 -12.59 10.69
CA ALA A 140 -17.19 -13.79 10.90
C ALA A 140 -16.22 -14.06 9.72
N GLN A 141 -16.62 -13.75 8.49
CA GLN A 141 -15.73 -13.88 7.33
C GLN A 141 -14.62 -12.83 7.33
N LYS A 142 -14.90 -11.60 7.80
CA LYS A 142 -13.89 -10.55 7.95
C LYS A 142 -12.85 -10.93 9.01
N GLU A 143 -13.28 -11.44 10.16
CA GLU A 143 -12.37 -11.94 11.20
C GLU A 143 -11.48 -13.06 10.67
N PHE A 144 -12.07 -14.05 10.00
CA PHE A 144 -11.31 -15.13 9.37
C PHE A 144 -10.30 -14.60 8.35
N ARG A 145 -10.72 -13.66 7.47
CA ARG A 145 -9.84 -13.08 6.44
C ARG A 145 -8.65 -12.34 7.06
N VAL A 146 -8.86 -11.59 8.14
CA VAL A 146 -7.77 -10.89 8.83
C VAL A 146 -6.77 -11.88 9.41
N ASP A 147 -7.23 -12.91 10.12
CA ASP A 147 -6.36 -13.93 10.72
C ASP A 147 -5.56 -14.72 9.66
N ASP A 148 -6.20 -15.07 8.55
CA ASP A 148 -5.61 -15.77 7.40
C ASP A 148 -4.49 -14.95 6.75
N VAL A 149 -4.75 -13.67 6.43
CA VAL A 149 -3.73 -12.78 5.83
C VAL A 149 -2.57 -12.53 6.79
N LEU A 150 -2.84 -12.40 8.09
CA LEU A 150 -1.79 -12.26 9.09
C LEU A 150 -0.90 -13.52 9.14
N GLU A 151 -1.50 -14.71 9.09
CA GLU A 151 -0.77 -15.98 9.03
C GLU A 151 0.13 -16.08 7.80
N ASP A 152 -0.43 -15.82 6.62
CA ASP A 152 0.29 -15.90 5.33
C ASP A 152 1.48 -14.92 5.27
N ASN A 153 1.36 -13.79 5.97
CA ASN A 153 2.44 -12.80 6.07
C ASN A 153 3.39 -13.02 7.25
N GLY A 154 3.22 -14.09 8.03
CA GLY A 154 4.14 -14.52 9.10
C GLY A 154 4.00 -13.75 10.41
N PHE A 155 2.80 -13.26 10.74
CA PHE A 155 2.51 -12.53 11.97
C PHE A 155 2.06 -13.40 13.15
#